data_AF-H0YNI2-F1
#
_entry.id   AF-H0YNI2-F1
#
_cell.length_a   1.000
_cell.length_b   1.000
_cell.length_c   1.000
_cell.angle_alpha   90.00
_cell.angle_beta   90.00
_cell.angle_gamma   90.00
#
_symmetry.space_group_name_H-M   'P 1'
#
loop_
_entity.id
_entity.type
_entity.pdbx_description
1 polymer ?
#
loop_
_entity_poly.entity_id
_entity_poly.type
_entity_poly.pdbx_seq_one_letter_code
_entity_poly.pdbx_strand_id
1 'polypeptide(L)' 'MGRKKIQITRIMDERNRQVTFTKRKFGLMKKAYELSVL' A
#
# COMPACT_ATOMS: atom_id res chain seq x y z
N MET A 1 1.34 6.16 17.24
CA MET A 1 0.58 4.95 16.84
C MET A 1 1.26 4.32 15.63
N GLY A 2 1.90 3.16 15.79
CA GLY A 2 2.72 2.52 14.75
C GLY A 2 1.92 1.72 13.70
N ARG A 3 2.65 0.96 12.87
CA ARG A 3 2.07 0.08 11.84
C ARG A 3 1.35 -1.11 12.52
N LYS A 4 0.05 -1.27 12.24
CA LYS A 4 -0.74 -2.43 12.67
C LYS A 4 -0.88 -3.46 11.55
N LYS A 5 -0.93 -4.74 11.89
CA LYS A 5 -1.26 -5.83 10.95
C LYS A 5 -2.75 -5.72 10.58
N ILE A 6 -3.06 -5.91 9.30
CA ILE A 6 -4.44 -5.95 8.77
C ILE A 6 -4.64 -7.22 7.96
N GLN A 7 -5.89 -7.69 7.85
CA GLN A 7 -6.24 -8.81 6.97
C GLN A 7 -6.10 -8.42 5.50
N ILE A 8 -5.75 -9.38 4.63
CA ILE A 8 -5.70 -9.18 3.17
C ILE A 8 -7.08 -9.47 2.58
N THR A 9 -7.98 -8.51 2.78
CA THR A 9 -9.36 -8.51 2.27
C THR A 9 -9.71 -7.09 1.81
N ARG A 10 -10.86 -6.93 1.12
CA ARG A 10 -11.33 -5.61 0.69
C ARG A 10 -11.61 -4.72 1.91
N ILE A 11 -10.98 -3.54 1.96
CA ILE A 11 -11.26 -2.54 3.00
C ILE A 11 -12.59 -1.87 2.69
N MET A 12 -13.56 -2.03 3.61
CA MET A 12 -14.91 -1.48 3.46
C MET A 12 -14.94 0.03 3.68
N ASP A 13 -14.22 0.49 4.72
CA ASP A 13 -14.05 1.92 5.01
C ASP A 13 -13.35 2.63 3.84
N GLU A 14 -14.04 3.59 3.24
CA GLU A 14 -13.61 4.27 2.03
C GLU A 14 -12.35 5.12 2.25
N ARG A 15 -12.29 5.87 3.35
CA ARG A 15 -11.15 6.73 3.68
C ARG A 15 -9.89 5.90 3.90
N ASN A 16 -10.01 4.83 4.68
CA ASN A 16 -8.91 3.90 4.95
C ASN A 16 -8.49 3.15 3.68
N ARG A 17 -9.43 2.79 2.81
CA ARG A 17 -9.14 2.18 1.50
C ARG A 17 -8.35 3.14 0.62
N GLN A 18 -8.79 4.40 0.48
CA GLN A 18 -8.12 5.41 -0.33
C GLN A 18 -6.70 5.69 0.18
N VAL A 19 -6.53 5.91 1.49
CA VAL A 19 -5.21 6.13 2.10
C VAL A 19 -4.30 4.92 1.93
N THR A 20 -4.83 3.70 2.12
CA THR A 20 -4.07 2.46 1.94
C THR A 20 -3.64 2.28 0.49
N PHE A 21 -4.53 2.53 -0.46
CA PHE A 21 -4.24 2.44 -1.89
C PHE A 21 -3.11 3.38 -2.28
N THR A 22 -3.20 4.67 -1.92
CA THR A 22 -2.17 5.67 -2.24
C THR A 22 -0.80 5.26 -1.69
N LYS A 23 -0.73 4.84 -0.41
CA LYS A 23 0.53 4.42 0.22
C LYS A 23 1.11 3.15 -0.41
N ARG A 24 0.27 2.14 -0.69
CA ARG A 24 0.71 0.88 -1.30
C ARG A 24 1.15 1.07 -2.76
N LYS A 25 0.40 1.85 -3.55
CA LYS A 25 0.75 2.18 -4.94
C LYS A 25 2.14 2.82 -5.01
N PHE A 26 2.41 3.79 -4.14
CA PHE A 26 3.72 4.44 -4.10
C PHE A 26 4.84 3.43 -3.78
N GLY A 27 4.67 2.62 -2.73
CA GLY A 27 5.66 1.60 -2.36
C GLY A 27 5.89 0.56 -3.45
N LEU A 28 4.82 0.09 -4.10
CA LEU A 28 4.90 -0.87 -5.19
C LEU A 28 5.64 -0.30 -6.41
N MET A 29 5.33 0.93 -6.81
CA MET A 29 6.00 1.58 -7.94
C MET A 29 7.49 1.83 -7.64
N LYS A 30 7.83 2.22 -6.41
CA LYS A 30 9.23 2.32 -5.97
C LYS A 30 9.95 0.97 -6.12
N LYS A 31 9.30 -0.13 -5.70
CA LYS A 31 9.85 -1.48 -5.85
C LYS A 31 10.00 -1.92 -7.30
N ALA A 32 9.03 -1.61 -8.16
CA ALA A 32 9.13 -1.89 -9.58
C ALA A 32 10.31 -1.13 -10.22
N TYR A 33 10.51 0.13 -9.85
CA TYR A 33 11.65 0.91 -10.31
C TYR A 33 12.99 0.34 -9.84
N GLU A 34 13.12 0.04 -8.53
CA GLU A 34 14.32 -0.61 -7.97
C GLU A 34 14.63 -1.91 -8.72
N LEU A 35 13.62 -2.73 -9.01
CA LEU A 35 13.78 -3.98 -9.77
C LEU A 35 14.15 -3.76 -11.24
N SER A 36 13.67 -2.70 -11.89
CA SER A 36 13.98 -2.43 -13.30
C SER A 36 15.42 -1.96 -13.54
N VAL A 37 16.11 -1.49 -12.49
CA VAL A 37 17.48 -1.00 -12.54
C VAL A 37 18.50 -2.10 -12.17
N LEU A 38 18.05 -3.16 -11.48
CA LEU A 38 18.84 -4.38 -11.24
C LEU A 38 19.04 -5.16 -12.53
#